data_AF-A0A800JBT6-F1
#
_entry.id   AF-A0A800JBT6-F1
#
_cell.length_a   1.000
_cell.length_b   1.000
_cell.length_c   1.000
_cell.angle_alpha   90.00
_cell.angle_beta   90.00
_cell.angle_gamma   90.00
#
_symmetry.space_group_name_H-M   'P 1'
#
loop_
_entity.id
_entity.type
_entity.pdbx_description
1 polymer ?
#
loop_
_entity_poly.entity_id
_entity_poly.type
_entity_poly.pdbx_seq_one_letter_code
_entity_poly.pdbx_strand_id
1 'polypeptide(L)'
;MRIYFLILAAFTLGACTLKPVETVYHEEEDFTRFTTKAFKTVNRSKEIELVASKECPGKVICTDQEIKLKVIHSDRFSLLKGKDLVLETEEGNLNLNERDYSNSYDMNKIAKDGTDGVLTEQFLIWVSESDFRKAAHAQSAIMKVGDDSFDLSSEGRNSWQIMLDRERLLEIMDKEQQREYGLYTHERKDKKEITVQEKRMSSEAEESTWKLVKDSNSVEDLRYFLEKFPDSPYAIPATL
;
A
#
# COMPACT_ATOMS: atom_id res chain seq x y z
N MET A 1 -45.86 29.33 -25.53
CA MET A 1 -44.67 28.51 -25.87
C MET A 1 -43.50 28.98 -25.00
N ARG A 2 -43.16 28.16 -24.00
CA ARG A 2 -41.84 27.91 -23.39
C ARG A 2 -40.97 29.12 -22.99
N ILE A 3 -41.14 29.57 -21.75
CA ILE A 3 -40.12 30.30 -20.98
C ILE A 3 -39.34 29.28 -20.15
N TYR A 4 -38.02 29.37 -20.22
CA TYR A 4 -37.04 28.40 -19.76
C TYR A 4 -37.05 28.20 -18.23
N PHE A 5 -37.46 27.01 -17.80
CA PHE A 5 -36.96 26.39 -16.56
C PHE A 5 -35.62 25.73 -16.88
N LEU A 6 -34.50 26.28 -16.41
CA LEU A 6 -33.23 25.55 -16.38
C LEU A 6 -32.54 25.78 -15.04
N ILE A 7 -32.95 24.94 -14.09
CA ILE A 7 -32.11 24.10 -13.23
C ILE A 7 -30.89 24.80 -12.62
N LEU A 8 -31.11 25.24 -11.39
CA LEU A 8 -30.11 25.40 -10.34
C LEU A 8 -29.54 24.01 -9.99
N ALA A 9 -28.53 23.53 -10.71
CA ALA A 9 -27.75 22.37 -10.28
C ALA A 9 -26.62 22.88 -9.38
N ALA A 10 -26.89 22.93 -8.09
CA ALA A 10 -25.87 23.10 -7.07
C ALA A 10 -24.92 21.90 -7.14
N PHE A 11 -23.76 22.07 -7.79
CA PHE A 11 -22.61 21.21 -7.60
C PHE A 11 -22.15 21.35 -6.14
N THR A 12 -22.71 20.52 -5.27
CA THR A 12 -22.07 20.23 -3.99
C THR A 12 -20.83 19.41 -4.33
N LEU A 13 -19.71 20.11 -4.50
CA LEU A 13 -18.39 19.52 -4.39
C LEU A 13 -18.24 19.04 -2.94
N GLY A 14 -18.84 17.89 -2.62
CA GLY A 14 -18.44 17.12 -1.48
C GLY A 14 -16.97 16.79 -1.70
N ALA A 15 -16.09 17.40 -0.92
CA ALA A 15 -14.68 17.06 -0.91
C ALA A 15 -14.60 15.54 -0.77
N CYS A 16 -14.12 14.84 -1.81
CA CYS A 16 -13.76 13.44 -1.70
C CYS A 16 -12.56 13.37 -0.75
N THR A 17 -12.84 13.39 0.54
CA THR A 17 -11.87 13.05 1.56
C THR A 17 -11.55 11.57 1.31
N LEU A 18 -10.35 11.31 0.79
CA LEU A 18 -9.86 9.93 0.62
C LEU A 18 -10.07 9.19 1.94
N LYS A 19 -10.85 8.10 1.89
CA LYS A 19 -11.12 7.24 3.04
C LYS A 19 -9.79 6.84 3.70
N PRO A 20 -9.73 6.74 5.03
CA PRO A 20 -8.49 6.38 5.73
C PRO A 20 -8.04 4.96 5.39
N VAL A 21 -8.96 4.08 5.01
CA VAL A 21 -8.67 2.75 4.44
C VAL A 21 -9.57 2.53 3.24
N GLU A 22 -8.97 2.13 2.12
CA GLU A 22 -9.65 1.72 0.92
C GLU A 22 -10.00 0.23 0.99
N THR A 23 -11.18 -0.15 0.52
CA THR A 23 -11.65 -1.54 0.45
C THR A 23 -11.95 -1.89 -0.99
N VAL A 24 -11.23 -2.86 -1.54
CA VAL A 24 -11.40 -3.34 -2.91
C VAL A 24 -11.62 -4.84 -2.89
N TYR A 25 -12.68 -5.31 -3.54
CA TYR A 25 -12.94 -6.73 -3.73
C TYR A 25 -12.43 -7.15 -5.12
N HIS A 26 -11.65 -8.23 -5.16
CA HIS A 26 -11.12 -8.84 -6.37
C HIS A 26 -11.94 -10.11 -6.66
N GLU A 27 -12.85 -10.02 -7.62
CA GLU A 27 -13.86 -11.06 -7.83
C GLU A 27 -13.28 -12.37 -8.37
N GLU A 28 -12.25 -12.29 -9.23
CA GLU A 28 -11.66 -13.46 -9.89
C GLU A 28 -10.88 -14.32 -8.89
N GLU A 29 -10.08 -13.69 -8.04
CA GLU A 29 -9.27 -14.36 -7.03
C GLU A 29 -10.02 -14.59 -5.71
N ASP A 30 -11.23 -14.02 -5.57
CA ASP A 30 -12.10 -14.13 -4.40
C ASP A 30 -11.40 -13.70 -3.10
N PHE A 31 -10.94 -12.44 -3.07
CA PHE A 31 -10.42 -11.79 -1.86
C PHE A 31 -10.73 -10.30 -1.81
N THR A 32 -10.82 -9.76 -0.61
CA THR A 32 -10.89 -8.33 -0.34
C THR A 32 -9.54 -7.81 0.14
N ARG A 33 -9.05 -6.75 -0.51
CA ARG A 33 -7.90 -5.98 -0.06
C ARG A 33 -8.33 -4.75 0.71
N PHE A 34 -7.72 -4.56 1.87
CA PHE A 34 -7.82 -3.34 2.65
C PHE A 34 -6.48 -2.62 2.57
N THR A 35 -6.46 -1.39 2.07
CA THR A 35 -5.23 -0.61 1.87
C THR A 35 -5.34 0.70 2.64
N THR A 36 -4.38 0.96 3.53
CA THR A 36 -4.37 2.20 4.31
C THR A 36 -4.00 3.38 3.43
N LYS A 37 -4.58 4.54 3.70
CA LYS A 37 -4.10 5.79 3.13
C LYS A 37 -2.61 5.97 3.43
N ALA A 38 -1.85 6.28 2.39
CA ALA A 38 -0.43 6.56 2.53
C ALA A 38 -0.21 7.76 3.46
N PHE A 39 0.80 7.66 4.32
CA PHE A 39 1.28 8.81 5.07
C PHE A 39 2.80 8.92 4.97
N LYS A 40 3.26 10.17 5.06
CA LYS A 40 4.65 10.54 4.88
C LYS A 40 5.25 10.95 6.22
N THR A 41 6.51 10.64 6.41
CA THR A 41 7.31 11.11 7.54
C THR A 41 8.67 11.57 7.05
N VAL A 42 9.22 12.57 7.72
CA VAL A 42 10.41 13.31 7.29
C VAL A 42 11.43 13.33 8.41
N ASN A 43 12.68 13.02 8.07
CA ASN A 43 13.85 13.31 8.90
C ASN A 43 14.75 14.27 8.13
N ARG A 44 14.89 15.50 8.63
CA ARG A 44 15.63 16.59 7.96
C ARG A 44 15.08 16.84 6.55
N SER A 45 15.80 16.43 5.50
CA SER A 45 15.39 16.54 4.10
C SER A 45 14.90 15.22 3.50
N LYS A 46 15.11 14.10 4.21
CA LYS A 46 14.74 12.75 3.75
C LYS A 46 13.28 12.49 4.10
N GLU A 47 12.55 11.89 3.19
CA GLU A 47 11.14 11.53 3.37
C GLU A 47 10.95 10.05 3.03
N ILE A 48 10.14 9.36 3.83
CA ILE A 48 9.59 8.05 3.47
C ILE A 48 8.07 8.10 3.49
N GLU A 49 7.46 7.28 2.66
CA GLU A 49 6.02 7.06 2.57
C GLU A 49 5.70 5.63 2.95
N LEU A 50 4.63 5.45 3.74
CA LEU A 50 4.26 4.18 4.32
C LEU A 50 2.84 3.81 3.91
N VAL A 51 2.66 2.59 3.39
CA VAL A 51 1.36 2.04 3.01
C VAL A 51 1.27 0.62 3.52
N ALA A 52 0.25 0.33 4.33
CA ALA A 52 -0.05 -1.01 4.80
C ALA A 52 -1.27 -1.57 4.08
N SER A 53 -1.27 -2.88 3.85
CA SER A 53 -2.44 -3.58 3.31
C SER A 53 -2.59 -4.96 3.91
N LYS A 54 -3.83 -5.44 4.02
CA LYS A 54 -4.15 -6.83 4.34
C LYS A 54 -5.16 -7.39 3.34
N GLU A 55 -5.04 -8.68 3.06
CA GLU A 55 -5.90 -9.40 2.13
C GLU A 55 -6.71 -10.45 2.90
N CYS A 56 -8.02 -10.44 2.70
CA CYS A 56 -8.96 -11.34 3.34
C CYS A 56 -9.67 -12.19 2.28
N PRO A 57 -9.71 -13.53 2.40
CA PRO A 57 -10.41 -14.38 1.44
C PRO A 57 -11.92 -14.14 1.44
N GLY A 58 -12.49 -13.82 0.28
CA GLY A 58 -13.88 -13.41 0.12
C GLY A 58 -14.19 -12.02 0.68
N LYS A 59 -15.50 -11.70 0.74
CA LYS A 59 -16.01 -10.41 1.23
C LYS A 59 -16.11 -10.40 2.75
N VAL A 60 -14.96 -10.45 3.43
CA VAL A 60 -14.89 -10.46 4.91
C VAL A 60 -13.82 -9.56 5.47
N ILE A 61 -14.03 -9.13 6.72
CA ILE A 61 -13.00 -8.47 7.53
C ILE A 61 -12.39 -9.54 8.43
N CYS A 62 -11.24 -10.05 7.99
CA CYS A 62 -10.50 -11.10 8.67
C CYS A 62 -9.53 -10.56 9.72
N THR A 63 -9.14 -11.43 10.64
CA THR A 63 -8.08 -11.23 11.64
C THR A 63 -6.94 -12.23 11.41
N ASP A 64 -5.82 -11.98 12.08
CA ASP A 64 -4.65 -12.85 12.13
C ASP A 64 -4.09 -13.13 10.73
N GLN A 65 -4.14 -12.12 9.85
CA GLN A 65 -3.51 -12.16 8.53
C GLN A 65 -2.20 -11.38 8.51
N GLU A 66 -1.31 -11.76 7.61
CA GLU A 66 -0.11 -10.96 7.39
C GLU A 66 -0.45 -9.59 6.83
N ILE A 67 0.21 -8.59 7.39
CA ILE A 67 0.16 -7.21 6.93
C ILE A 67 1.33 -6.98 5.99
N LYS A 68 1.01 -6.62 4.76
CA LYS A 68 1.97 -6.19 3.76
C LYS A 68 2.25 -4.70 3.97
N LEU A 69 3.47 -4.34 4.37
CA LEU A 69 3.93 -2.97 4.57
C LEU A 69 4.87 -2.57 3.44
N LYS A 70 4.51 -1.49 2.73
CA LYS A 70 5.37 -0.81 1.76
C LYS A 70 6.04 0.38 2.44
N VAL A 71 7.37 0.46 2.32
CA VAL A 71 8.16 1.65 2.67
C VAL A 71 8.75 2.20 1.38
N ILE A 72 8.36 3.41 1.02
CA ILE A 72 8.70 4.03 -0.27
C ILE A 72 9.56 5.26 -0.01
N HIS A 73 10.63 5.41 -0.79
CA HIS A 73 11.41 6.63 -0.86
C HIS A 73 11.47 7.11 -2.31
N SER A 74 11.27 8.41 -2.54
CA SER A 74 11.36 9.00 -3.87
C SER A 74 12.19 10.27 -3.83
N ASP A 75 13.43 10.18 -4.30
CA ASP A 75 14.38 11.30 -4.37
C ASP A 75 15.48 10.99 -5.40
N ARG A 76 16.50 11.83 -5.52
CA ARG A 76 17.62 11.63 -6.45
C ARG A 76 18.60 10.56 -6.00
N PHE A 77 18.73 10.38 -4.70
CA PHE A 77 19.71 9.50 -4.08
C PHE A 77 19.03 8.35 -3.36
N SER A 78 19.69 7.20 -3.34
CA SER A 78 19.17 6.05 -2.61
C SER A 78 19.21 6.30 -1.10
N LEU A 79 18.11 6.01 -0.42
CA LEU A 79 17.98 5.99 1.03
C LEU A 79 17.83 4.56 1.55
N LEU A 80 17.10 3.70 0.82
CA LEU A 80 16.73 2.37 1.30
C LEU A 80 17.79 1.33 0.98
N LYS A 81 18.37 1.36 -0.23
CA LYS A 81 19.30 0.32 -0.70
C LYS A 81 20.43 0.05 0.28
N GLY A 82 20.55 -1.22 0.70
CA GLY A 82 21.62 -1.68 1.60
C GLY A 82 21.52 -1.18 3.04
N LYS A 83 20.39 -0.60 3.46
CA LYS A 83 20.15 -0.15 4.83
C LYS A 83 19.27 -1.12 5.57
N ASP A 84 19.59 -1.42 6.82
CA ASP A 84 18.71 -2.19 7.68
C ASP A 84 17.45 -1.38 8.04
N LEU A 85 16.34 -2.08 8.24
CA LEU A 85 15.06 -1.50 8.62
C LEU A 85 14.61 -2.11 9.95
N VAL A 86 14.38 -1.25 10.93
CA VAL A 86 13.91 -1.65 12.26
C VAL A 86 12.79 -0.70 12.67
N LEU A 87 11.71 -1.24 13.21
CA LEU A 87 10.64 -0.45 13.80
C LEU A 87 10.76 -0.53 15.32
N GLU A 88 11.09 0.60 15.94
CA GLU A 88 11.25 0.71 17.38
C GLU A 88 9.98 1.27 18.01
N THR A 89 9.50 0.63 19.07
CA THR A 89 8.40 1.11 19.92
C THR A 89 8.81 1.04 21.39
N GLU A 90 7.97 1.55 22.29
CA GLU A 90 8.18 1.35 23.73
C GLU A 90 8.14 -0.13 24.16
N GLU A 91 7.55 -1.01 23.36
CA GLU A 91 7.45 -2.45 23.64
C GLU A 91 8.67 -3.25 23.11
N GLY A 92 9.53 -2.62 22.31
CA GLY A 92 10.75 -3.22 21.78
C GLY A 92 10.97 -2.97 20.29
N ASN A 93 11.89 -3.73 19.70
CA ASN A 93 12.32 -3.57 18.33
C ASN A 93 11.78 -4.70 17.45
N LEU A 94 11.12 -4.34 16.35
CA LEU A 94 10.70 -5.24 15.30
C LEU A 94 11.68 -5.19 14.13
N ASN A 95 12.32 -6.31 13.83
CA ASN A 95 13.22 -6.46 12.70
C ASN A 95 12.42 -6.60 11.40
N LEU A 96 12.66 -5.71 10.42
CA LEU A 96 11.96 -5.66 9.13
C LEU A 96 12.91 -5.93 7.95
N ASN A 97 13.99 -6.68 8.17
CA ASN A 97 14.99 -6.99 7.14
C ASN A 97 14.64 -8.20 6.27
N GLU A 98 13.61 -8.95 6.63
CA GLU A 98 12.99 -9.96 5.78
C GLU A 98 12.00 -9.30 4.81
N ARG A 99 12.50 -8.88 3.65
CA ARG A 99 11.77 -8.01 2.71
C ARG A 99 12.26 -8.14 1.28
N ASP A 100 11.43 -7.67 0.36
CA ASP A 100 11.81 -7.50 -1.04
C ASP A 100 12.17 -6.04 -1.31
N TYR A 101 13.18 -5.81 -2.16
CA TYR A 101 13.60 -4.49 -2.59
C TYR A 101 13.40 -4.34 -4.08
N SER A 102 12.76 -3.24 -4.47
CA SER A 102 12.65 -2.83 -5.87
C SER A 102 12.93 -1.35 -6.03
N ASN A 103 13.29 -0.94 -7.24
CA ASN A 103 13.42 0.46 -7.59
C ASN A 103 13.02 0.72 -9.04
N SER A 104 12.76 1.99 -9.33
CA SER A 104 12.56 2.53 -10.67
C SER A 104 13.18 3.92 -10.76
N TYR A 105 13.55 4.35 -11.96
CA TYR A 105 14.11 5.68 -12.19
C TYR A 105 13.35 6.37 -13.32
N ASP A 106 12.91 7.59 -13.07
CA ASP A 106 12.19 8.41 -14.04
C ASP A 106 13.01 9.67 -14.34
N MET A 107 13.49 9.79 -15.58
CA MET A 107 14.29 10.93 -16.05
C MET A 107 13.48 12.22 -16.21
N ASN A 108 12.16 12.12 -16.44
CA ASN A 108 11.31 13.27 -16.74
C ASN A 108 10.68 13.88 -15.48
N LYS A 109 10.77 13.17 -14.35
CA LYS A 109 10.24 13.64 -13.07
C LYS A 109 11.21 14.62 -12.42
N ILE A 110 10.66 15.74 -11.93
CA ILE A 110 11.41 16.76 -11.21
C ILE A 110 11.53 16.39 -9.73
N ALA A 111 12.75 16.34 -9.22
CA ALA A 111 13.05 16.11 -7.81
C ALA A 111 12.73 17.35 -6.95
N LYS A 112 12.74 17.18 -5.62
CA LYS A 112 12.42 18.27 -4.67
C LYS A 112 13.39 19.45 -4.75
N ASP A 113 14.61 19.23 -5.23
CA ASP A 113 15.64 20.25 -5.44
C ASP A 113 15.53 20.98 -6.80
N GLY A 114 14.52 20.64 -7.61
CA GLY A 114 14.26 21.24 -8.92
C GLY A 114 15.07 20.65 -10.07
N THR A 115 15.83 19.58 -9.84
CA THR A 115 16.57 18.90 -10.90
C THR A 115 15.78 17.73 -11.50
N ASP A 116 16.12 17.36 -12.73
CA ASP A 116 15.52 16.24 -13.42
C ASP A 116 16.06 14.90 -12.88
N GLY A 117 15.19 13.89 -12.84
CA GLY A 117 15.54 12.55 -12.43
C GLY A 117 15.11 12.22 -11.00
N VAL A 118 14.24 11.22 -10.85
CA VAL A 118 13.82 10.71 -9.54
C VAL A 118 13.99 9.20 -9.48
N LEU A 119 14.78 8.74 -8.51
CA LEU A 119 14.85 7.34 -8.08
C LEU A 119 13.72 7.09 -7.08
N THR A 120 12.87 6.11 -7.40
CA THR A 120 11.88 5.58 -6.46
C THR A 120 12.35 4.22 -5.98
N GLU A 121 12.52 4.08 -4.67
CA GLU A 121 12.88 2.85 -4.01
C GLU A 121 11.70 2.35 -3.18
N GLN A 122 11.54 1.04 -3.12
CA GLN A 122 10.51 0.39 -2.33
C GLN A 122 11.09 -0.79 -1.55
N PHE A 123 10.77 -0.85 -0.27
CA PHE A 123 10.80 -2.08 0.50
C PHE A 123 9.40 -2.64 0.66
N LEU A 124 9.26 -3.94 0.45
CA LEU A 124 8.04 -4.69 0.65
C LEU A 124 8.23 -5.74 1.74
N ILE A 125 7.51 -5.57 2.83
CA ILE A 125 7.70 -6.35 4.06
C ILE A 125 6.39 -7.04 4.43
N TRP A 126 6.49 -8.27 4.94
CA TRP A 126 5.36 -9.00 5.52
C TRP A 126 5.54 -9.05 7.04
N VAL A 127 4.53 -8.59 7.76
CA VAL A 127 4.53 -8.49 9.22
C VAL A 127 3.32 -9.22 9.77
N SER A 128 3.47 -9.94 10.88
CA SER A 128 2.32 -10.55 11.57
C SER A 128 1.33 -9.46 12.01
N GLU A 129 0.02 -9.75 11.99
CA GLU A 129 -0.97 -8.78 12.51
C GLU A 129 -0.68 -8.40 13.95
N SER A 130 -0.24 -9.37 14.77
CA SER A 130 0.10 -9.15 16.18
C SER A 130 1.22 -8.13 16.36
N ASP A 131 2.32 -8.24 15.60
CA ASP A 131 3.45 -7.30 15.74
C ASP A 131 3.12 -5.96 15.11
N PHE A 132 2.39 -5.95 14.00
CA PHE A 132 1.92 -4.73 13.37
C PHE A 132 0.95 -3.96 14.29
N ARG A 133 0.11 -4.66 15.04
CA ARG A 133 -0.82 -4.08 16.03
C ARG A 133 -0.07 -3.37 17.16
N LYS A 134 1.02 -3.95 17.67
CA LYS A 134 1.89 -3.29 18.67
C LYS A 134 2.37 -1.94 18.15
N ALA A 135 2.89 -1.91 16.92
CA ALA A 135 3.34 -0.66 16.30
C ALA A 135 2.21 0.34 16.02
N ALA A 136 1.05 -0.13 15.54
CA ALA A 136 -0.08 0.73 15.22
C ALA A 136 -0.63 1.46 16.46
N HIS A 137 -0.65 0.79 17.62
CA HIS A 137 -1.20 1.31 18.88
C HIS A 137 -0.15 1.83 19.86
N ALA A 138 1.14 1.71 19.54
CA ALA A 138 2.23 2.20 20.36
C ALA A 138 2.08 3.72 20.64
N GLN A 139 2.52 4.14 21.82
CA GLN A 139 2.66 5.54 22.18
C GLN A 139 3.72 6.21 21.31
N SER A 140 4.84 5.53 21.08
CA SER A 140 5.92 5.97 20.19
C SER A 140 6.24 4.89 19.18
N ALA A 141 6.38 5.26 17.91
CA ALA A 141 6.96 4.35 16.93
C ALA A 141 7.93 5.10 16.02
N ILE A 142 9.13 4.57 15.88
CA ILE A 142 10.22 5.16 15.11
C ILE A 142 10.68 4.14 14.09
N MET A 143 10.60 4.50 12.81
CA MET A 143 11.17 3.69 11.74
C MET A 143 12.65 4.06 11.57
N LYS A 144 13.55 3.13 11.83
CA LYS A 144 14.99 3.26 11.60
C LYS A 144 15.35 2.73 10.22
N VAL A 145 16.00 3.56 9.41
CA VAL A 145 16.56 3.19 8.11
C VAL A 145 18.06 3.41 8.16
N GLY A 146 18.83 2.37 8.50
CA GLY A 146 20.23 2.51 8.88
C GLY A 146 20.38 3.52 10.04
N ASP A 147 21.10 4.60 9.81
CA ASP A 147 21.34 5.65 10.81
C ASP A 147 20.22 6.72 10.88
N ASP A 148 19.31 6.74 9.91
CA ASP A 148 18.22 7.69 9.86
C ASP A 148 17.02 7.21 10.70
N SER A 149 16.32 8.14 11.35
CA SER A 149 15.20 7.84 12.26
C SER A 149 13.96 8.64 11.89
N PHE A 150 12.86 7.98 11.59
CA PHE A 150 11.63 8.62 11.17
C PHE A 150 10.54 8.41 12.22
N ASP A 151 10.11 9.50 12.85
CA ASP A 151 9.00 9.45 13.80
C ASP A 151 7.70 9.16 13.04
N LEU A 152 7.05 8.06 13.40
CA LEU A 152 5.73 7.74 12.89
C LEU A 152 4.73 8.47 13.79
N SER A 153 3.96 9.40 13.26
CA SER A 153 2.98 10.12 14.07
C SER A 153 1.78 9.23 14.39
N SER A 154 1.14 9.46 15.53
CA SER A 154 -0.11 8.78 15.90
C SER A 154 -1.22 9.04 14.86
N GLU A 155 -1.27 10.25 14.31
CA GLU A 155 -2.18 10.61 13.21
C GLU A 155 -1.90 9.77 11.95
N GLY A 156 -0.63 9.61 11.57
CA GLY A 156 -0.23 8.77 10.43
C GLY A 156 -0.62 7.31 10.63
N ARG A 157 -0.44 6.78 11.85
CA ARG A 157 -0.83 5.41 12.22
C ARG A 157 -2.33 5.22 12.41
N ASN A 158 -3.17 6.26 12.37
CA ASN A 158 -4.61 6.12 12.58
C ASN A 158 -5.27 5.23 11.51
N SER A 159 -4.81 5.30 10.25
CA SER A 159 -5.29 4.40 9.19
C SER A 159 -4.94 2.94 9.47
N TRP A 160 -3.78 2.68 10.09
CA TRP A 160 -3.38 1.34 10.51
C TRP A 160 -4.30 0.80 11.59
N GLN A 161 -4.60 1.62 12.60
CA GLN A 161 -5.52 1.24 13.68
C GLN A 161 -6.94 0.95 13.13
N ILE A 162 -7.42 1.77 12.19
CA ILE A 162 -8.73 1.55 11.55
C ILE A 162 -8.72 0.23 10.77
N MET A 163 -7.67 -0.07 9.99
CA MET A 163 -7.58 -1.33 9.24
C MET A 163 -7.59 -2.58 10.15
N LEU A 164 -7.04 -2.45 11.35
CA LEU A 164 -6.94 -3.52 12.35
C LEU A 164 -8.17 -3.66 13.24
N ASP A 165 -9.13 -2.74 13.15
CA ASP A 165 -10.33 -2.70 13.98
C ASP A 165 -11.57 -2.88 13.10
N ARG A 166 -12.27 -4.00 13.28
CA ARG A 166 -13.43 -4.36 12.46
C ARG A 166 -14.53 -3.31 12.52
N GLU A 167 -14.82 -2.77 13.69
CA GLU A 167 -15.92 -1.84 13.88
C GLU A 167 -15.59 -0.50 13.22
N ARG A 168 -14.40 0.03 13.48
CA ARG A 168 -13.92 1.28 12.86
C ARG A 168 -13.79 1.15 11.34
N LEU A 169 -13.40 -0.02 10.85
CA LEU A 169 -13.31 -0.27 9.41
C LEU A 169 -14.70 -0.28 8.75
N LEU A 170 -15.71 -0.87 9.38
CA LEU A 170 -17.10 -0.83 8.89
C LEU A 170 -17.68 0.59 8.90
N GLU A 171 -17.35 1.40 9.90
CA GLU A 171 -17.86 2.79 10.02
C GLU A 171 -17.47 3.68 8.83
N ILE A 172 -16.29 3.46 8.25
CA ILE A 172 -15.79 4.26 7.12
C ILE A 172 -16.23 3.73 5.74
N MET A 173 -16.81 2.53 5.69
CA MET A 173 -17.35 1.93 4.48
C MET A 173 -18.63 2.65 4.04
N ASP A 174 -18.97 2.53 2.76
CA ASP A 174 -20.29 2.96 2.31
C ASP A 174 -21.39 1.98 2.76
N LYS A 175 -22.66 2.37 2.56
CA LYS A 175 -23.82 1.60 3.06
C LYS A 175 -23.94 0.22 2.44
N GLU A 176 -23.48 0.03 1.20
CA GLU A 176 -23.55 -1.26 0.53
C GLU A 176 -22.45 -2.17 1.07
N GLN A 177 -21.22 -1.67 1.15
CA GLN A 177 -20.10 -2.35 1.79
C GLN A 177 -20.43 -2.72 3.25
N GLN A 178 -21.02 -1.82 4.04
CA GLN A 178 -21.45 -2.14 5.41
C GLN A 178 -22.41 -3.33 5.48
N ARG A 179 -23.31 -3.48 4.50
CA ARG A 179 -24.23 -4.62 4.43
C ARG A 179 -23.48 -5.89 4.05
N GLU A 180 -22.64 -5.84 3.03
CA GLU A 180 -21.88 -6.99 2.54
C GLU A 180 -20.90 -7.52 3.59
N TYR A 181 -20.08 -6.64 4.16
CA TYR A 181 -19.02 -7.00 5.11
C TYR A 181 -19.49 -7.10 6.57
N GLY A 182 -20.65 -6.52 6.90
CA GLY A 182 -21.23 -6.53 8.24
C GLY A 182 -22.26 -7.65 8.44
N LEU A 183 -23.24 -7.75 7.55
CA LEU A 183 -24.43 -8.60 7.71
C LEU A 183 -24.42 -9.85 6.82
N TYR A 184 -23.85 -9.76 5.62
CA TYR A 184 -23.89 -10.82 4.60
C TYR A 184 -22.50 -11.31 4.22
N THR A 185 -21.61 -11.44 5.22
CA THR A 185 -20.23 -11.86 5.01
C THR A 185 -20.16 -13.18 4.26
N HIS A 186 -19.40 -13.21 3.17
CA HIS A 186 -19.17 -14.42 2.39
C HIS A 186 -17.70 -14.82 2.49
N GLU A 187 -17.40 -15.77 3.38
CA GLU A 187 -16.07 -16.37 3.47
C GLU A 187 -15.90 -17.41 2.36
N ARG A 188 -14.76 -17.34 1.68
CA ARG A 188 -14.34 -18.42 0.78
C ARG A 188 -14.16 -19.71 1.60
N LYS A 189 -14.85 -20.77 1.21
CA LYS A 189 -14.88 -22.04 1.95
C LYS A 189 -13.55 -22.80 1.97
N ASP A 190 -12.66 -22.52 1.01
CA ASP A 190 -11.35 -23.15 0.90
C ASP A 190 -10.24 -22.12 1.09
N LYS A 191 -9.79 -22.00 2.35
CA LYS A 191 -8.65 -21.18 2.75
C LYS A 191 -7.36 -21.90 2.32
N LYS A 192 -6.89 -21.72 1.08
CA LYS A 192 -5.49 -22.05 0.78
C LYS A 192 -4.63 -20.98 1.45
N GLU A 193 -4.01 -21.33 2.57
CA GLU A 193 -3.06 -20.48 3.26
C GLU A 193 -1.84 -20.27 2.36
N ILE A 194 -1.75 -19.12 1.70
CA ILE A 194 -0.61 -18.77 0.86
C ILE A 194 0.54 -18.39 1.80
N THR A 195 1.59 -19.19 1.77
CA THR A 195 2.74 -19.02 2.66
C THR A 195 3.54 -17.76 2.32
N VAL A 196 4.31 -17.22 3.28
CA VAL A 196 5.25 -16.11 3.06
C VAL A 196 6.16 -16.38 1.86
N GLN A 197 6.62 -17.63 1.75
CA GLN A 197 7.48 -18.08 0.68
C GLN A 197 6.77 -18.05 -0.69
N GLU A 198 5.50 -18.45 -0.78
CA GLU A 198 4.70 -18.30 -2.01
C GLU A 198 4.49 -16.83 -2.39
N LYS A 199 4.26 -15.93 -1.42
CA LYS A 199 4.13 -14.49 -1.70
C LYS A 199 5.44 -13.89 -2.22
N ARG A 200 6.58 -14.29 -1.65
CA ARG A 200 7.92 -13.90 -2.13
C ARG A 200 8.20 -14.44 -3.53
N MET A 201 7.93 -15.71 -3.78
CA MET A 201 8.10 -16.28 -5.13
C MET A 201 7.27 -15.52 -6.18
N SER A 202 6.07 -15.05 -5.83
CA SER A 202 5.25 -14.22 -6.72
C SER A 202 5.89 -12.86 -7.01
N SER A 203 6.39 -12.18 -5.97
CA SER A 203 7.09 -10.89 -6.06
C SER A 203 8.42 -11.00 -6.84
N GLU A 204 9.19 -12.07 -6.63
CA GLU A 204 10.40 -12.38 -7.41
C GLU A 204 10.05 -12.70 -8.87
N ALA A 205 8.97 -13.45 -9.11
CA ALA A 205 8.49 -13.73 -10.46
C ALA A 205 8.08 -12.44 -11.18
N GLU A 206 7.40 -11.52 -10.49
CA GLU A 206 7.07 -10.19 -10.98
C GLU A 206 8.33 -9.39 -11.36
N GLU A 207 9.30 -9.26 -10.45
CA GLU A 207 10.55 -8.55 -10.72
C GLU A 207 11.33 -9.19 -11.89
N SER A 208 11.38 -10.52 -11.94
CA SER A 208 12.07 -11.24 -13.01
C SER A 208 11.40 -11.03 -14.37
N THR A 209 10.07 -11.03 -14.42
CA THR A 209 9.30 -10.78 -15.63
C THR A 209 9.51 -9.34 -16.08
N TRP A 210 9.46 -8.37 -15.16
CA TRP A 210 9.76 -6.98 -15.46
C TRP A 210 11.16 -6.80 -16.06
N LYS A 211 12.19 -7.42 -15.47
CA LYS A 211 13.57 -7.36 -16.00
C LYS A 211 13.70 -7.85 -17.43
N LEU A 212 12.83 -8.77 -17.88
CA LEU A 212 12.80 -9.25 -19.26
C LEU A 212 12.11 -8.29 -20.21
N VAL A 213 11.05 -7.61 -19.77
CA VAL A 213 10.21 -6.78 -20.65
C VAL A 213 10.51 -5.29 -20.59
N LYS A 214 11.21 -4.81 -19.56
CA LYS A 214 11.45 -3.37 -19.30
C LYS A 214 12.15 -2.61 -20.44
N ASP A 215 12.94 -3.32 -21.24
CA ASP A 215 13.68 -2.79 -22.39
C ASP A 215 13.07 -3.27 -23.73
N SER A 216 11.91 -3.94 -23.68
CA SER A 216 11.19 -4.41 -24.88
C SER A 216 10.46 -3.26 -25.56
N ASN A 217 10.53 -3.20 -26.88
CA ASN A 217 9.73 -2.29 -27.70
C ASN A 217 8.38 -2.92 -28.13
N SER A 218 8.05 -4.11 -27.63
CA SER A 218 6.77 -4.77 -27.94
C SER A 218 5.68 -4.33 -26.97
N VAL A 219 4.63 -3.73 -27.53
CA VAL A 219 3.42 -3.35 -26.78
C VAL A 219 2.73 -4.60 -26.21
N GLU A 220 2.88 -5.75 -26.86
CA GLU A 220 2.36 -7.03 -26.38
C GLU A 220 3.07 -7.50 -25.10
N ASP A 221 4.39 -7.35 -25.01
CA ASP A 221 5.16 -7.76 -23.83
C ASP A 221 4.82 -6.91 -22.60
N LEU A 222 4.68 -5.59 -22.78
CA LEU A 222 4.30 -4.67 -21.71
C LEU A 222 2.84 -4.88 -21.28
N ARG A 223 1.94 -5.14 -22.23
CA ARG A 223 0.54 -5.48 -21.95
C ARG A 223 0.42 -6.79 -21.20
N TYR A 224 1.18 -7.81 -21.62
CA TYR A 224 1.23 -9.10 -20.92
C TYR A 224 1.70 -8.91 -19.46
N PHE A 225 2.71 -8.09 -19.24
CA PHE A 225 3.18 -7.77 -17.90
C PHE A 225 2.11 -7.07 -17.05
N LEU A 226 1.43 -6.07 -17.61
CA LEU A 226 0.35 -5.35 -16.93
C LEU A 226 -0.88 -6.23 -16.63
N GLU A 227 -1.22 -7.16 -17.53
CA GLU A 227 -2.28 -8.14 -17.31
C GLU A 227 -1.91 -9.14 -16.22
N LYS A 228 -0.63 -9.55 -16.15
CA LYS A 228 -0.16 -10.52 -15.16
C LYS A 228 0.14 -9.93 -13.79
N PHE A 229 0.56 -8.67 -13.73
CA PHE A 229 0.95 -7.98 -12.51
C PHE A 229 0.36 -6.56 -12.44
N PRO A 230 -0.98 -6.43 -12.36
CA PRO A 230 -1.65 -5.13 -12.46
C PRO A 230 -1.31 -4.16 -11.32
N ASP A 231 -0.95 -4.69 -10.14
CA ASP A 231 -0.58 -3.91 -8.95
C ASP A 231 0.94 -3.71 -8.79
N SER A 232 1.71 -4.05 -9.83
CA SER A 232 3.16 -3.98 -9.81
C SER A 232 3.66 -2.53 -9.64
N PRO A 233 4.71 -2.25 -8.85
CA PRO A 233 5.38 -0.95 -8.89
C PRO A 233 6.00 -0.66 -10.27
N TYR A 234 6.13 -1.67 -11.12
CA TYR A 234 6.58 -1.54 -12.50
C TYR A 234 5.44 -1.27 -13.50
N ALA A 235 4.17 -1.23 -13.05
CA ALA A 235 3.03 -0.92 -13.92
C ALA A 235 3.07 0.52 -14.47
N ILE A 236 3.61 1.46 -13.69
CA ILE A 236 3.79 2.86 -14.11
C ILE A 236 4.82 2.95 -15.26
N PRO A 237 6.06 2.42 -15.13
CA PRO A 237 6.99 2.42 -16.25
C PRO A 237 6.56 1.52 -17.42
N ALA A 238 5.66 0.55 -17.22
CA ALA A 238 5.14 -0.30 -18.29
C ALA A 238 4.03 0.36 -19.15
N THR A 239 3.38 1.43 -18.67
CA THR A 239 2.31 2.15 -19.39
C THR A 239 2.82 3.29 -20.29
N LEU A 240 4.04 3.15 -20.83
CA LEU A 240 4.66 4.10 -21.77
C LEU A 240 4.10 4.02 -23.20
#